data_AF-A0A1M2VGZ8-F1
#
_entry.id   AF-A0A1M2VGZ8-F1
#
_cell.length_a   1.000
_cell.length_b   1.000
_cell.length_c   1.000
_cell.angle_alpha   90.00
_cell.angle_beta   90.00
_cell.angle_gamma   90.00
#
_symmetry.space_group_name_H-M   'P 1'
#
loop_
_entity.id
_entity.type
_entity.pdbx_description
1 polymer ?
#
loop_
_entity_poly.entity_id
_entity_poly.type
_entity_poly.pdbx_seq_one_letter_code
_entity_poly.pdbx_strand_id
1 'polypeptide(L)' 'MMGVYREGLGSTASGQQLTVGFGPDMPDYSQIAVAAGGAWGRRVERADELQSVLEEAVRVVVQEKRSAVVDCIIQSI' A
#
# COMPACT_ATOMS: atom_id res chain seq x y z
N MET A 1 -19.12 1.00 -2.80
CA MET A 1 -18.29 1.89 -3.65
C MET A 1 -19.13 2.27 -4.86
N MET A 2 -19.46 3.55 -5.08
CA MET A 2 -20.12 3.93 -6.34
C MET A 2 -19.06 3.94 -7.45
N GLY A 3 -19.12 2.97 -8.36
CA GLY A 3 -18.26 2.97 -9.54
C GLY A 3 -18.52 4.20 -10.42
N VAL A 4 -17.49 4.65 -11.14
CA VAL A 4 -17.57 5.79 -12.09
C VAL A 4 -18.70 5.57 -13.11
N TYR A 5 -18.94 4.31 -13.49
CA TYR A 5 -20.08 3.86 -14.27
C TYR A 5 -21.02 3.04 -13.40
N ARG A 6 -22.20 3.57 -13.09
CA ARG A 6 -23.16 2.92 -12.16
C ARG A 6 -23.62 1.54 -12.62
N GLU A 7 -23.72 1.31 -13.93
CA GLU A 7 -24.18 0.05 -14.52
C GLU A 7 -23.05 -0.72 -15.24
N GLY A 8 -21.79 -0.29 -15.10
CA GLY A 8 -20.65 -0.97 -15.70
C GLY A 8 -20.25 -2.24 -14.93
N LEU A 9 -19.47 -3.12 -15.55
CA LEU A 9 -19.00 -4.37 -14.91
C LEU A 9 -18.27 -4.15 -13.57
N GLY A 10 -17.60 -3.00 -13.40
CA GLY A 10 -16.93 -2.64 -12.15
C GLY A 10 -17.89 -2.22 -11.03
N SER A 11 -19.17 -1.96 -11.30
CA SER A 11 -20.13 -1.56 -10.26
C SER A 11 -20.59 -2.72 -9.39
N THR A 12 -20.45 -3.95 -9.88
CA THR A 12 -20.78 -5.19 -9.15
C THR A 12 -19.56 -5.87 -8.54
N ALA A 13 -18.35 -5.46 -8.92
CA ALA A 13 -17.10 -6.04 -8.43
C ALA A 13 -16.79 -5.56 -7.00
N SER A 14 -16.28 -6.46 -6.16
CA SER A 14 -15.80 -6.09 -4.83
C SER A 14 -14.48 -5.33 -4.90
N GLY A 15 -14.18 -4.52 -3.88
CA GLY A 15 -12.89 -3.84 -3.78
C GLY A 15 -11.69 -4.82 -3.77
N GLN A 16 -11.91 -6.04 -3.28
CA GLN A 16 -10.93 -7.12 -3.32
C GLN A 16 -10.70 -7.65 -4.74
N GLN A 17 -11.77 -7.91 -5.52
CA GLN A 17 -11.64 -8.31 -6.92
C GLN A 17 -10.95 -7.24 -7.77
N LEU A 18 -11.18 -5.97 -7.44
CA LEU A 18 -10.55 -4.84 -8.10
C LEU A 18 -9.15 -4.53 -7.54
N THR A 19 -8.73 -5.19 -6.47
CA THR A 19 -7.42 -4.94 -5.84
C THR A 19 -7.22 -3.47 -5.44
N VAL A 20 -8.30 -2.82 -4.99
CA VAL A 20 -8.31 -1.42 -4.53
C VAL A 20 -8.51 -1.30 -3.02
N GLY A 21 -8.56 -2.44 -2.32
CA GLY A 21 -8.63 -2.50 -0.87
C GLY A 21 -7.24 -2.50 -0.24
N PHE A 22 -7.19 -2.09 1.04
CA PHE A 22 -5.99 -2.14 1.89
C PHE A 22 -6.01 -3.36 2.84
N GLY A 23 -6.82 -4.37 2.51
CA GLY A 23 -7.07 -5.53 3.38
C GLY A 23 -5.84 -6.43 3.55
N PRO A 24 -5.96 -7.57 4.23
CA PRO A 24 -4.87 -8.56 4.24
C PRO A 24 -4.58 -9.11 2.83
N ASP A 25 -5.64 -9.32 2.02
CA ASP A 25 -5.55 -9.84 0.65
C ASP A 25 -5.35 -8.71 -0.37
N MET A 26 -4.11 -8.21 -0.43
CA MET A 26 -3.66 -7.16 -1.35
C MET A 26 -2.23 -7.49 -1.86
N PRO A 27 -1.83 -7.02 -3.06
CA PRO A 27 -0.47 -7.13 -3.53
C PRO A 27 0.51 -6.51 -2.55
N ASP A 28 1.73 -7.03 -2.53
CA ASP A 28 2.82 -6.40 -1.78
C ASP A 28 3.33 -5.17 -2.53
N TYR A 29 2.67 -4.03 -2.30
CA TYR A 29 3.02 -2.78 -2.95
C TYR A 29 4.43 -2.32 -2.58
N SER A 30 4.91 -2.69 -1.39
CA SER A 30 6.25 -2.36 -0.93
C SER A 30 7.32 -3.06 -1.80
N GLN A 31 7.16 -4.36 -2.06
CA GLN A 31 8.09 -5.11 -2.91
C GLN A 31 7.96 -4.78 -4.38
N ILE A 32 6.75 -4.46 -4.85
CA ILE A 32 6.56 -3.93 -6.22
C ILE A 32 7.38 -2.64 -6.41
N ALA A 33 7.36 -1.72 -5.44
CA ALA A 33 8.13 -0.49 -5.51
C ALA A 33 9.65 -0.74 -5.48
N VAL A 34 10.11 -1.67 -4.64
CA VAL A 34 11.51 -2.12 -4.60
C VAL A 34 11.94 -2.65 -5.96
N ALA A 35 11.12 -3.51 -6.58
CA ALA A 35 11.43 -4.13 -7.87
C ALA A 35 11.34 -3.16 -9.05
N ALA A 36 10.42 -2.20 -9.04
CA ALA A 36 10.15 -1.31 -10.17
C ALA A 36 11.22 -0.21 -10.37
N GLY A 37 11.94 0.16 -9.30
CA GLY A 37 12.90 1.27 -9.39
C GLY A 37 13.88 1.38 -8.23
N GLY A 38 14.05 0.31 -7.43
CA GLY A 38 14.96 0.33 -6.29
C GLY A 38 14.50 1.24 -5.15
N ALA A 39 13.19 1.50 -5.04
CA ALA A 39 12.64 2.19 -3.88
C ALA A 39 12.94 1.39 -2.59
N TRP A 40 12.90 2.07 -1.46
CA TRP A 40 12.79 1.38 -0.18
C TRP A 40 11.32 1.05 0.06
N GLY A 41 11.04 -0.18 0.49
CA GLY A 41 9.68 -0.66 0.70
C GLY A 41 9.59 -1.41 2.02
N ARG A 42 8.57 -1.10 2.83
CA ARG A 42 8.27 -1.88 4.03
C ARG A 42 6.78 -2.05 4.23
N ARG A 43 6.38 -3.29 4.55
CA ARG A 43 5.01 -3.65 4.92
C ARG A 43 4.84 -3.59 6.44
N VAL A 44 3.74 -3.00 6.90
CA VAL A 44 3.41 -2.80 8.32
C VAL A 44 2.09 -3.50 8.61
N GLU A 45 2.14 -4.51 9.47
CA GLU A 45 0.96 -5.29 9.87
C GLU A 45 0.42 -4.87 11.24
N ARG A 46 1.27 -4.22 12.05
CA ARG A 46 0.95 -3.84 13.43
C ARG A 46 1.19 -2.35 13.66
N ALA A 47 0.27 -1.73 14.40
CA ALA A 47 0.32 -0.31 14.69
C ALA A 47 1.55 0.11 15.52
N ASP A 48 2.08 -0.79 16.37
CA ASP A 48 3.24 -0.51 17.21
C ASP A 48 4.57 -0.43 16.43
N GLU A 49 4.61 -1.01 15.23
CA GLU A 49 5.77 -0.94 14.34
C GLU A 49 5.79 0.37 13.51
N LEU A 50 4.61 0.96 13.28
CA LEU A 50 4.39 2.05 12.33
C LEU A 50 5.30 3.27 12.59
N GLN A 51 5.44 3.68 13.85
CA GLN A 51 6.28 4.82 14.23
C GLN A 51 7.72 4.65 13.73
N SER A 52 8.34 3.51 14.06
CA SER A 52 9.72 3.22 13.69
C SER A 52 9.93 3.08 12.18
N VAL A 53 8.94 2.50 11.49
CA VAL A 53 8.98 2.34 10.02
C VAL A 53 8.87 3.69 9.32
N LEU A 54 8.03 4.60 9.83
CA LEU A 54 7.92 5.96 9.30
C LEU A 54 9.21 6.77 9.53
N GLU A 55 9.83 6.66 10.70
CA GLU A 55 11.13 7.30 10.97
C GLU A 55 12.21 6.79 10.02
N GLU A 56 12.21 5.48 9.74
CA GLU A 56 13.11 4.86 8.76
C GLU A 56 12.86 5.39 7.34
N ALA A 57 11.60 5.42 6.91
CA ALA A 57 11.19 5.90 5.60
C ALA A 57 11.62 7.36 5.38
N VAL A 58 11.40 8.23 6.37
CA VAL A 58 11.82 9.64 6.31
C VAL A 58 13.34 9.74 6.18
N ARG A 59 14.10 8.95 6.95
CA ARG A 59 15.56 8.92 6.83
C ARG A 59 15.99 8.54 5.41
N VAL A 60 15.41 7.50 4.82
CA VAL A 60 15.72 7.06 3.45
C VAL A 60 15.45 8.18 2.43
N VAL A 61 14.28 8.82 2.51
CA VAL A 61 13.93 9.92 1.60
C VAL A 61 14.89 11.10 1.75
N VAL A 62 15.18 11.50 2.99
CA VAL A 62 15.98 12.70 3.27
C VAL A 62 17.47 12.48 3.01
N GLN A 63 18.02 11.34 3.40
CA GLN A 63 19.46 11.07 3.36
C GLN A 63 19.87 10.35 2.07
N GLU A 64 19.14 9.30 1.69
CA GLU A 64 19.49 8.48 0.51
C GLU A 64 18.89 9.03 -0.79
N LYS A 65 17.98 10.01 -0.69
CA LYS A 65 17.26 10.59 -1.85
C LYS A 65 16.52 9.55 -2.69
N ARG A 66 16.07 8.47 -2.04
CA ARG A 66 15.32 7.37 -2.66
C ARG A 66 13.83 7.49 -2.33
N SER A 67 12.99 7.01 -3.25
CA SER A 67 11.56 6.85 -2.96
C SER A 67 11.35 5.82 -1.86
N ALA A 68 10.37 6.05 -0.99
CA ALA A 68 10.00 5.16 0.11
C ALA A 68 8.51 4.84 0.04
N VAL A 69 8.16 3.56 0.13
CA VAL A 69 6.78 3.06 0.16
C VAL A 69 6.54 2.32 1.46
N VAL A 70 5.59 2.81 2.24
CA VAL A 70 5.11 2.16 3.47
C VAL A 70 3.75 1.55 3.15
N ASP A 71 3.68 0.23 3.14
CA ASP A 71 2.48 -0.55 2.84
C ASP A 71 1.79 -0.97 4.15
N CYS A 72 0.73 -0.26 4.54
CA CYS A 72 0.04 -0.50 5.80
C CYS A 72 -1.18 -1.40 5.59
N ILE A 73 -1.18 -2.57 6.23
CA ILE A 73 -2.39 -3.40 6.30
C ILE A 73 -3.33 -2.78 7.33
N ILE A 74 -4.56 -2.50 6.90
CA ILE A 74 -5.62 -2.05 7.80
C ILE A 74 -6.73 -3.10 7.86
N GLN A 75 -7.47 -3.10 8.96
CA GLN A 75 -8.64 -3.97 9.09
C GLN A 75 -9.63 -3.67 7.95
N SER A 76 -10.12 -4.72 7.29
CA SER A 76 -11.18 -4.57 6.29
C SER A 76 -12.41 -3.94 6.95
N ILE A 77 -12.97 -2.94 6.28
CA ILE A 77 -14.25 -2.31 6.61
C ILE A 77 -15.39 -3.24 6.19
#